data_AF-A0A2M4C271-F1
#
_entry.id   AF-A0A2M4C271-F1
#
_cell.length_a   1.000
_cell.length_b   1.000
_cell.length_c   1.000
_cell.angle_alpha   90.00
_cell.angle_beta   90.00
_cell.angle_gamma   90.00
#
_symmetry.space_group_name_H-M   'P 1'
#
loop_
_entity.id
_entity.type
_entity.pdbx_description
1 polymer ?
#
loop_
_entity_poly.entity_id
_entity_poly.type
_entity_poly.pdbx_seq_one_letter_code
_entity_poly.pdbx_strand_id
1 'polypeptide(L)'
;MSEKKKVSTSIETQQDTAGTAEPALVLNTDPKVVTKATELLQPIGTDVVEKNLNTVLTAVKQVDQTCDFKGCKQKTNLVGSDCGYCKERFCFKHSLPEIHGCGEAAKRKEREQFLHPMTGKARNEQHEKQKAQTRLNQKLKQMSLERKQKPTGGGSSSGGTGTTRGGRKRTNP
;
A
#
# COMPACT_ATOMS: atom_id res chain seq x y z
N MET A 1 -18.93 11.00 56.83
CA MET A 1 -17.94 12.10 56.90
C MET A 1 -16.89 11.77 55.85
N SER A 2 -17.06 12.26 54.62
CA SER A 2 -16.51 13.54 54.15
C SER A 2 -14.97 13.44 54.18
N GLU A 3 -14.24 13.50 53.08
CA GLU A 3 -14.20 14.64 52.17
C GLU A 3 -13.78 14.25 50.74
N LYS A 4 -14.42 14.94 49.80
CA LYS A 4 -14.12 14.96 48.36
C LYS A 4 -13.01 15.97 48.12
N LYS A 5 -11.90 15.60 47.48
CA LYS A 5 -10.95 16.57 46.94
C LYS A 5 -11.15 16.72 45.43
N LYS A 6 -11.95 17.74 45.09
CA LYS A 6 -11.99 18.42 43.78
C LYS A 6 -10.58 18.94 43.47
N VAL A 7 -10.05 18.66 42.28
CA VAL A 7 -9.02 19.51 41.67
C VAL A 7 -9.55 19.95 40.31
N SER A 8 -9.69 21.25 40.22
CA SER A 8 -10.40 22.04 39.24
C SER A 8 -9.54 22.30 38.01
N THR A 9 -10.18 22.11 36.86
CA THR A 9 -9.77 22.55 35.53
C THR A 9 -9.74 24.08 35.49
N SER A 10 -8.59 24.67 35.19
CA SER A 10 -8.48 26.08 34.79
C SER A 10 -8.16 26.13 33.30
N ILE A 11 -9.16 26.56 32.53
CA ILE A 11 -9.04 26.93 31.12
C ILE A 11 -8.68 28.41 31.15
N GLU A 12 -7.45 28.75 30.79
CA GLU A 12 -7.04 30.14 30.59
C GLU A 12 -7.39 30.57 29.17
N THR A 13 -8.46 31.36 29.09
CA THR A 13 -8.84 32.16 27.94
C THR A 13 -7.82 33.29 27.76
N GLN A 14 -7.03 33.24 26.70
CA GLN A 14 -6.21 34.38 26.28
C GLN A 14 -7.07 35.28 25.38
N GLN A 15 -7.25 36.53 25.83
CA GLN A 15 -7.94 37.59 25.11
C GLN A 15 -6.91 38.39 24.31
N ASP A 16 -7.05 38.38 22.98
CA ASP A 16 -6.29 39.20 22.05
C ASP A 16 -6.85 40.64 22.01
N THR A 17 -6.15 41.59 22.63
CA THR A 17 -6.26 43.01 22.28
C THR A 17 -4.95 43.74 22.53
N ALA A 18 -4.27 44.18 21.47
CA ALA A 18 -3.60 45.48 21.36
C ALA A 18 -2.87 45.57 20.02
N GLY A 19 -3.33 46.47 19.15
CA GLY A 19 -2.63 46.81 17.92
C GLY A 19 -1.25 47.36 18.21
N THR A 20 -0.26 46.88 17.46
CA THR A 20 1.04 47.52 17.29
C THR A 20 1.37 47.43 15.81
N ALA A 21 1.75 48.57 15.26
CA ALA A 21 1.89 48.85 13.84
C ALA A 21 2.68 47.79 13.06
N GLU A 22 2.18 47.45 11.89
CA GLU A 22 2.89 46.64 10.91
C GLU A 22 4.21 47.33 10.53
N PRO A 23 5.38 46.68 10.66
CA PRO A 23 6.54 47.13 9.93
C PRO A 23 6.32 46.75 8.47
N ALA A 24 6.03 47.75 7.64
CA ALA A 24 6.01 47.60 6.19
C ALA A 24 7.25 46.80 5.73
N LEU A 25 7.01 45.67 5.05
CA LEU A 25 8.08 44.89 4.43
C LEU A 25 8.67 45.69 3.27
N VAL A 26 9.64 46.54 3.57
CA VAL A 26 10.43 47.22 2.53
C VAL A 26 11.39 46.18 1.94
N LEU A 27 11.03 45.61 0.79
CA LEU A 27 11.99 44.86 -0.03
C LEU A 27 12.97 45.85 -0.66
N ASN A 28 14.07 46.12 0.04
CA ASN A 28 15.25 46.70 -0.59
C ASN A 28 15.99 45.59 -1.33
N THR A 29 15.60 45.34 -2.59
CA THR A 29 16.30 44.40 -3.47
C THR A 29 17.36 45.15 -4.26
N ASP A 30 18.54 45.31 -3.67
CA ASP A 30 19.74 45.69 -4.42
C ASP A 30 20.10 44.54 -5.38
N PRO A 31 20.14 44.77 -6.71
CA PRO A 31 20.25 43.70 -7.72
C PRO A 31 21.61 43.00 -7.74
N LYS A 32 22.59 43.48 -6.97
CA LYS A 32 23.96 42.93 -6.92
C LYS A 32 24.11 41.76 -5.93
N VAL A 33 23.11 41.51 -5.08
CA VAL A 33 23.10 40.41 -4.09
C VAL A 33 22.34 39.18 -4.63
N VAL A 34 21.48 39.36 -5.64
CA VAL A 34 20.62 38.31 -6.21
C VAL A 34 21.40 37.28 -7.04
N THR A 35 22.60 37.60 -7.51
CA THR A 35 23.45 36.64 -8.26
C THR A 35 24.21 35.67 -7.36
N LYS A 36 24.09 35.79 -6.03
CA LYS A 36 24.71 34.89 -5.04
C LYS A 36 23.67 33.94 -4.41
N ALA A 37 22.77 33.41 -5.23
CA ALA A 37 21.75 32.45 -4.81
C ALA A 37 22.33 31.19 -4.11
N THR A 38 23.59 30.85 -4.39
CA THR A 38 24.31 29.72 -3.79
C THR A 38 24.80 29.96 -2.36
N GLU A 39 24.93 31.22 -1.91
CA GLU A 39 25.35 31.55 -0.53
C GLU A 39 24.15 31.75 0.42
N LEU A 40 22.97 32.11 -0.12
CA LEU A 40 21.74 32.29 0.66
C LEU A 40 21.01 30.97 0.98
N LEU A 41 21.29 29.92 0.22
CA LEU A 41 20.87 28.56 0.54
C LEU A 41 21.93 27.94 1.43
N GLN A 42 21.94 28.30 2.72
CA GLN A 42 22.71 27.55 3.70
C GLN A 42 22.36 26.06 3.54
N PRO A 43 23.34 25.15 3.36
CA PRO A 43 23.08 23.72 3.40
C PRO A 43 22.39 23.45 4.72
N ILE A 44 21.12 23.04 4.66
CA ILE A 44 20.38 22.68 5.86
C ILE A 44 21.20 21.59 6.52
N GLY A 45 21.71 21.85 7.72
CA GLY A 45 22.58 20.91 8.43
C GLY A 45 21.91 19.55 8.45
N THR A 46 22.55 18.57 7.80
CA THR A 46 22.02 17.21 7.60
C THR A 46 21.54 16.62 8.93
N ASP A 47 22.25 16.92 10.01
CA ASP A 47 21.97 16.43 11.36
C ASP A 47 20.60 16.90 11.91
N VAL A 48 20.18 18.12 11.59
CA VAL A 48 18.88 18.65 12.05
C VAL A 48 17.76 18.00 11.24
N VAL A 49 17.95 17.84 9.93
CA VAL A 49 17.00 17.15 9.05
C VAL A 49 16.85 15.69 9.49
N GLU A 50 17.95 14.98 9.70
CA GLU A 50 17.95 13.58 10.13
C GLU A 50 17.24 13.37 11.47
N LYS A 51 17.45 14.25 12.46
CA LYS A 51 16.75 14.17 13.75
C LYS A 51 15.25 14.36 13.60
N ASN A 52 14.81 15.35 12.81
CA ASN A 52 13.40 15.59 12.56
C ASN A 52 12.74 14.42 11.81
N LEU A 53 13.42 13.86 10.81
CA LEU A 53 12.95 12.68 10.08
C LEU A 53 12.83 11.45 11.00
N ASN A 54 13.82 11.21 11.86
CA ASN A 54 13.77 10.11 12.82
C ASN A 54 12.60 10.25 13.80
N THR A 55 12.31 11.47 14.28
CA THR A 55 11.14 11.72 15.13
C THR A 55 9.83 11.42 14.41
N VAL A 56 9.68 11.83 13.15
CA VAL A 56 8.48 11.51 12.35
C VAL A 56 8.36 10.00 12.11
N LEU A 57 9.46 9.33 11.73
CA LEU A 57 9.47 7.89 11.49
C LEU A 57 9.15 7.08 12.74
N THR A 58 9.60 7.53 13.91
CA THR A 58 9.26 6.87 15.19
C THR A 58 7.80 7.08 15.57
N ALA A 59 7.23 8.27 15.33
CA ALA A 59 5.81 8.53 15.54
C ALA A 59 4.93 7.65 14.64
N VAL A 60 5.25 7.55 13.34
CA VAL A 60 4.51 6.69 12.40
C VAL A 60 4.58 5.23 12.83
N LYS A 61 5.77 4.73 13.19
CA LYS A 61 5.93 3.36 13.73
C LYS A 61 5.07 3.10 14.96
N GLN A 62 4.87 4.09 15.82
CA GLN A 62 4.02 3.93 17.01
C GLN A 62 2.55 3.81 16.61
N VAL A 63 2.08 4.63 15.67
CA VAL A 63 0.71 4.56 15.15
C VAL A 63 0.46 3.18 14.52
N ASP A 64 1.36 2.72 13.65
CA ASP A 64 1.27 1.41 12.98
C ASP A 64 1.29 0.21 13.95
N GLN A 65 1.88 0.38 15.14
CA GLN A 65 1.99 -0.66 16.16
C GLN A 65 0.89 -0.57 17.23
N THR A 66 -0.06 0.34 17.08
CA THR A 66 -1.23 0.45 17.95
C THR A 66 -2.48 -0.08 17.26
N CYS A 67 -3.55 -0.24 18.01
CA CYS A 67 -4.85 -0.64 17.47
C CYS A 67 -5.62 0.61 17.08
N ASP A 68 -6.14 0.66 15.85
CA ASP A 68 -6.88 1.82 15.32
C ASP A 68 -8.32 1.96 15.87
N PHE A 69 -8.76 1.04 16.73
CA PHE A 69 -10.10 1.10 17.32
C PHE A 69 -10.21 2.26 18.33
N LYS A 70 -11.29 3.05 18.22
CA LYS A 70 -11.56 4.20 19.10
C LYS A 70 -11.59 3.74 20.57
N GLY A 71 -10.59 4.18 21.34
CA GLY A 71 -10.46 3.85 22.77
C GLY A 71 -9.61 2.61 23.08
N CYS A 72 -9.08 1.91 22.08
CA CYS A 72 -8.10 0.85 22.27
C CYS A 72 -6.67 1.40 22.18
N LYS A 73 -5.84 1.14 23.19
CA LYS A 73 -4.39 1.47 23.17
C LYS A 73 -3.51 0.21 23.24
N GLN A 74 -4.07 -0.94 22.84
CA GLN A 74 -3.33 -2.21 22.84
C GLN A 74 -2.28 -2.19 21.72
N LYS A 75 -1.07 -2.63 22.04
CA LYS A 75 0.03 -2.74 21.07
C LYS A 75 -0.20 -3.98 20.20
N THR A 76 -0.14 -3.79 18.89
CA THR A 76 -0.33 -4.82 17.85
C THR A 76 0.99 -5.28 17.24
N ASN A 77 2.13 -4.94 17.87
CA ASN A 77 3.49 -5.20 17.36
C ASN A 77 3.73 -6.70 17.06
N LEU A 78 3.51 -7.56 18.05
CA LEU A 78 3.70 -9.01 17.89
C LEU A 78 2.51 -9.67 17.21
N VAL A 79 1.30 -9.28 17.59
CA VAL A 79 0.10 -9.90 17.09
C VAL A 79 -0.98 -8.88 16.82
N GLY A 80 -1.32 -8.77 15.54
CA GLY A 80 -2.35 -7.90 15.02
C GLY A 80 -2.75 -8.42 13.65
N SER A 81 -4.00 -8.15 13.30
CA SER A 81 -4.56 -8.49 11.99
C SER A 81 -5.00 -7.21 11.30
N ASP A 82 -4.69 -7.12 10.02
CA ASP A 82 -5.16 -6.08 9.12
C ASP A 82 -6.57 -6.40 8.62
N CYS A 83 -7.43 -5.38 8.57
CA CYS A 83 -8.77 -5.54 8.00
C CYS A 83 -8.70 -5.47 6.47
N GLY A 84 -9.26 -6.46 5.77
CA GLY A 84 -9.30 -6.48 4.30
C GLY A 84 -10.17 -5.38 3.64
N TYR A 85 -10.91 -4.59 4.42
CA TYR A 85 -11.79 -3.51 3.94
C TYR A 85 -11.17 -2.13 4.17
N CYS A 86 -10.88 -1.76 5.43
CA CYS A 86 -10.27 -0.47 5.76
C CYS A 86 -8.74 -0.47 5.76
N LYS A 87 -8.09 -1.64 5.72
CA LYS A 87 -6.61 -1.81 5.74
C LYS A 87 -5.91 -1.25 6.98
N GLU A 88 -6.67 -1.04 8.05
CA GLU A 88 -6.20 -0.63 9.37
C GLU A 88 -5.78 -1.86 10.20
N ARG A 89 -4.92 -1.65 11.21
CA ARG A 89 -4.38 -2.74 12.04
C ARG A 89 -5.09 -2.79 13.38
N PHE A 90 -5.62 -3.96 13.72
CA PHE A 90 -6.36 -4.17 14.96
C PHE A 90 -5.74 -5.25 15.84
N CYS A 91 -5.98 -5.16 17.16
CA CYS A 91 -5.70 -6.24 18.09
C CYS A 91 -6.75 -7.36 17.95
N PHE A 92 -6.48 -8.56 18.47
CA PHE A 92 -7.42 -9.69 18.38
C PHE A 92 -8.82 -9.44 18.95
N LYS A 93 -8.97 -8.48 19.87
CA LYS A 93 -10.28 -8.10 20.41
C LYS A 93 -11.12 -7.28 19.42
N HIS A 94 -10.47 -6.58 18.48
CA HIS A 94 -11.12 -5.68 17.53
C HIS A 94 -10.83 -6.07 16.06
N SER A 95 -10.27 -7.26 15.83
CA SER A 95 -9.93 -7.77 14.49
C SER A 95 -11.14 -8.01 13.62
N LEU A 96 -12.30 -8.26 14.24
CA LEU A 96 -13.52 -8.60 13.53
C LEU A 96 -14.14 -7.35 12.87
N PRO A 97 -14.52 -7.42 11.58
CA PRO A 97 -15.10 -6.29 10.85
C PRO A 97 -16.36 -5.71 11.51
N GLU A 98 -17.13 -6.54 12.22
CA GLU A 98 -18.33 -6.11 12.97
C GLU A 98 -18.01 -5.11 14.09
N ILE A 99 -16.83 -5.19 14.69
CA ILE A 99 -16.49 -4.41 15.89
C ILE A 99 -16.03 -3.01 15.52
N HIS A 100 -15.21 -2.87 14.48
CA HIS A 100 -14.69 -1.57 14.01
C HIS A 100 -15.53 -0.94 12.89
N GLY A 101 -16.68 -1.53 12.54
CA GLY A 101 -17.66 -0.93 11.62
C GLY A 101 -17.50 -1.30 10.13
N CYS A 102 -16.58 -2.19 9.78
CA CYS A 102 -16.47 -2.75 8.43
C CYS A 102 -17.42 -3.93 8.15
N GLY A 103 -18.31 -4.27 9.09
CA GLY A 103 -19.23 -5.41 8.99
C GLY A 103 -20.16 -5.35 7.78
N GLU A 104 -20.64 -4.16 7.39
CA GLU A 104 -21.50 -4.02 6.21
C GLU A 104 -20.79 -4.39 4.90
N ALA A 105 -19.52 -4.00 4.77
CA ALA A 105 -18.71 -4.34 3.60
C ALA A 105 -18.43 -5.85 3.56
N ALA A 106 -18.17 -6.46 4.73
CA ALA A 106 -18.01 -7.90 4.85
C ALA A 106 -19.28 -8.66 4.45
N LYS A 107 -20.42 -8.24 5.00
CA LYS A 107 -21.73 -8.83 4.70
C LYS A 107 -22.10 -8.70 3.23
N ARG A 108 -21.77 -7.58 2.57
CA ARG A 108 -22.03 -7.40 1.13
C ARG A 108 -21.20 -8.37 0.30
N LYS A 109 -19.91 -8.48 0.58
CA LYS A 109 -18.99 -9.39 -0.12
C LYS A 109 -19.41 -10.85 0.07
N GLU A 110 -19.72 -11.24 1.29
CA GLU A 110 -20.19 -12.60 1.59
C GLU A 110 -21.52 -12.89 0.91
N ARG A 111 -22.47 -11.93 0.92
CA ARG A 111 -23.73 -12.07 0.19
C ARG A 111 -23.51 -12.23 -1.31
N GLU A 112 -22.63 -11.43 -1.91
CA GLU A 112 -22.31 -11.56 -3.34
C GLU A 112 -21.74 -12.95 -3.66
N GLN A 113 -20.82 -13.43 -2.83
CA GLN A 113 -20.24 -14.78 -2.98
C GLN A 113 -21.27 -15.89 -2.75
N PHE A 114 -22.18 -15.71 -1.80
CA PHE A 114 -23.22 -16.68 -1.47
C PHE A 114 -24.34 -16.70 -2.51
N LEU A 115 -24.71 -15.54 -3.06
CA LEU A 115 -25.80 -15.39 -4.04
C LEU A 115 -25.35 -15.75 -5.46
N HIS A 116 -24.06 -15.57 -5.76
CA HIS A 116 -23.41 -16.07 -6.95
C HIS A 116 -22.41 -17.19 -6.61
N PRO A 117 -22.87 -18.33 -6.05
CA PRO A 117 -21.99 -19.46 -5.90
C PRO A 117 -21.65 -19.92 -7.32
N MET A 118 -20.38 -19.78 -7.71
CA MET A 118 -19.95 -20.29 -9.01
C MET A 118 -20.33 -21.76 -9.08
N THR A 119 -21.16 -22.11 -10.07
CA THR A 119 -21.56 -23.49 -10.29
C THR A 119 -20.32 -24.37 -10.41
N GLY A 120 -20.39 -25.64 -9.98
CA GLY A 120 -19.22 -26.54 -10.00
C GLY A 120 -18.54 -26.62 -11.37
N LYS A 121 -19.31 -26.47 -12.46
CA LYS A 121 -18.79 -26.38 -13.83
C LYS A 121 -17.99 -25.11 -14.08
N ALA A 122 -18.50 -23.95 -13.65
CA ALA A 122 -17.79 -22.67 -13.77
C ALA A 122 -16.50 -22.63 -12.94
N ARG A 123 -16.48 -23.27 -11.77
CA ARG A 123 -15.26 -23.42 -10.95
C ARG A 123 -14.19 -24.27 -11.65
N ASN A 124 -14.59 -25.39 -12.24
CA ASN A 124 -13.67 -26.25 -13.00
C ASN A 124 -13.12 -25.53 -14.23
N GLU A 125 -13.96 -24.79 -14.95
CA GLU A 125 -13.53 -24.01 -16.11
C GLU A 125 -12.51 -22.92 -15.73
N GLN A 126 -12.70 -22.23 -14.61
CA GLN A 126 -11.71 -21.28 -14.10
C GLN A 126 -10.38 -21.95 -13.74
N HIS A 127 -10.42 -23.13 -13.10
CA HIS A 127 -9.20 -23.87 -12.76
C HIS A 127 -8.43 -24.31 -14.03
N GLU A 128 -9.15 -24.79 -15.05
CA GLU A 128 -8.54 -25.15 -16.34
C GLU A 128 -7.98 -23.91 -17.06
N LYS A 129 -8.67 -22.77 -17.00
CA LYS A 129 -8.16 -21.50 -17.54
C LYS A 129 -6.88 -21.04 -16.83
N GLN A 130 -6.81 -21.12 -15.52
CA GLN A 130 -5.60 -20.79 -14.74
C GLN A 130 -4.44 -21.75 -15.07
N LYS A 131 -4.73 -23.04 -15.22
CA LYS A 131 -3.74 -24.04 -15.64
C LYS A 131 -3.24 -23.81 -17.07
N ALA A 132 -4.13 -23.42 -17.99
CA ALA A 132 -3.76 -23.04 -19.35
C ALA A 132 -2.89 -21.77 -19.36
N GLN A 133 -3.23 -20.76 -18.56
CA GLN A 133 -2.45 -19.52 -18.43
C GLN A 133 -1.05 -19.77 -17.86
N THR A 134 -0.91 -20.59 -16.83
CA THR A 134 0.40 -20.94 -16.26
C THR A 134 1.29 -21.68 -17.25
N ARG A 135 0.74 -22.66 -17.99
CA ARG A 135 1.46 -23.35 -19.08
C ARG A 135 1.90 -22.39 -20.18
N LEU A 136 1.03 -21.47 -20.58
CA LEU A 136 1.35 -20.45 -21.58
C LEU A 136 2.49 -19.55 -21.11
N ASN A 137 2.42 -19.07 -19.86
CA ASN A 137 3.48 -18.24 -19.28
C ASN A 137 4.82 -18.98 -19.16
N GLN A 138 4.82 -20.28 -18.81
CA GLN A 138 6.02 -21.11 -18.81
C GLN A 138 6.62 -21.22 -20.22
N LYS A 139 5.80 -21.46 -21.25
CA LYS A 139 6.27 -21.54 -22.64
C LYS A 139 6.83 -20.21 -23.14
N LEU A 140 6.18 -19.09 -22.81
CA LEU A 140 6.70 -17.75 -23.12
C LEU A 140 8.05 -17.50 -22.45
N LYS A 141 8.22 -17.91 -21.19
CA LYS A 141 9.50 -17.82 -20.47
C LYS A 141 10.58 -18.67 -21.17
N GLN A 142 10.28 -19.91 -21.51
CA GLN A 142 11.22 -20.79 -22.23
C GLN A 142 11.66 -20.18 -23.57
N MET A 143 10.73 -19.74 -24.41
CA MET A 143 11.05 -19.07 -25.69
C MET A 143 11.79 -17.74 -25.50
N SER A 144 11.62 -17.06 -24.35
CA SER A 144 12.39 -15.86 -24.04
C SER A 144 13.83 -16.17 -23.64
N LEU A 145 14.07 -17.29 -22.96
CA LEU A 145 15.41 -17.77 -22.57
C LEU A 145 16.17 -18.29 -23.79
N GLU A 146 15.52 -19.09 -24.64
CA GLU A 146 16.10 -19.57 -25.91
C GLU A 146 16.52 -18.42 -26.83
N ARG A 147 15.76 -17.32 -26.86
CA ARG A 147 16.14 -16.10 -27.61
C ARG A 147 17.31 -15.34 -26.98
N LYS A 148 17.49 -15.40 -25.66
CA LYS A 148 18.64 -14.80 -24.96
C LYS A 148 19.90 -15.67 -25.07
N GLN A 149 19.73 -16.99 -25.16
CA GLN A 149 20.81 -17.96 -25.34
C GLN A 149 21.07 -18.20 -26.83
N LYS A 150 21.47 -17.16 -27.58
CA LYS A 150 22.15 -17.42 -28.85
C LYS A 150 23.63 -17.66 -28.55
N PRO A 151 24.19 -18.86 -28.80
CA PRO A 151 25.62 -19.08 -28.68
C PRO A 151 26.32 -18.24 -29.75
N THR A 152 27.29 -17.45 -29.32
CA THR A 152 28.26 -16.83 -30.21
C THR A 152 29.19 -17.96 -30.68
N GLY A 153 28.89 -18.57 -31.83
CA GLY A 153 29.83 -19.41 -32.56
C GLY A 153 29.43 -20.89 -32.70
N GLY A 154 29.58 -21.40 -33.93
CA GLY A 154 29.70 -22.83 -34.25
C GLY A 154 28.40 -23.51 -34.66
N GLY A 155 28.25 -23.81 -35.96
CA GLY A 155 27.09 -24.52 -36.49
C GLY A 155 27.08 -26.01 -36.13
N SER A 156 25.88 -26.61 -36.17
CA SER A 156 25.62 -27.97 -36.64
C SER A 156 24.12 -28.25 -36.69
N SER A 157 23.74 -28.92 -37.77
CA SER A 157 22.42 -29.46 -38.09
C SER A 157 21.88 -30.44 -37.04
N SER A 158 20.57 -30.39 -36.75
CA SER A 158 19.78 -31.59 -36.49
C SER A 158 18.30 -31.34 -36.82
N GLY A 159 17.73 -32.29 -37.55
CA GLY A 159 16.44 -32.16 -38.23
C GLY A 159 15.24 -32.25 -37.31
N GLY A 160 14.19 -31.49 -37.67
CA GLY A 160 12.85 -31.63 -37.12
C GLY A 160 11.92 -32.28 -38.15
N THR A 161 11.60 -33.55 -37.93
CA THR A 161 10.62 -34.34 -38.69
C THR A 161 9.27 -33.61 -38.77
N GLY A 162 8.82 -33.33 -40.00
CA GLY A 162 7.49 -32.80 -40.26
C GLY A 162 6.40 -33.77 -39.83
N THR A 163 5.58 -33.37 -38.85
CA THR A 163 4.33 -34.08 -38.55
C THR A 163 3.30 -33.71 -39.59
N THR A 164 2.92 -34.68 -40.41
CA THR A 164 1.89 -34.56 -41.44
C THR A 164 0.52 -34.27 -40.81
N ARG A 165 -0.14 -33.24 -41.30
CA ARG A 165 -1.56 -32.96 -40.99
C ARG A 165 -2.42 -33.99 -41.71
N GLY A 166 -2.93 -34.98 -40.97
CA GLY A 166 -3.96 -35.89 -41.44
C GLY A 166 -5.28 -35.16 -41.69
N GLY A 167 -5.66 -35.03 -42.97
CA GLY A 167 -6.95 -34.50 -43.39
C GLY A 167 -8.07 -35.49 -43.05
N ARG A 168 -9.10 -35.02 -42.32
CA ARG A 168 -10.34 -35.77 -42.12
C ARG A 168 -11.16 -35.73 -43.40
N LYS A 169 -11.31 -36.89 -44.04
CA LYS A 169 -12.23 -37.12 -45.16
C LYS A 169 -13.67 -36.94 -44.65
N ARG A 170 -14.39 -35.95 -45.20
CA ARG A 170 -15.83 -35.83 -45.03
C ARG A 170 -16.49 -36.84 -45.96
N THR A 171 -17.19 -37.81 -45.41
CA THR A 171 -18.13 -38.67 -46.16
C THR A 171 -19.50 -38.45 -45.55
N ASN A 172 -20.43 -38.00 -46.37
CA ASN A 172 -21.83 -37.76 -46.01
C ASN A 172 -22.69 -38.87 -46.65
N PRO A 173 -23.65 -39.48 -45.94
CA PRO A 173 -24.85 -40.03 -46.56
C PRO A 173 -25.89 -38.94 -46.81
#